data_AF-A0A3D5NFJ3-F1
#
_entry.id   AF-A0A3D5NFJ3-F1
#
_cell.length_a   1.000
_cell.length_b   1.000
_cell.length_c   1.000
_cell.angle_alpha   90.00
_cell.angle_beta   90.00
_cell.angle_gamma   90.00
#
_symmetry.space_group_name_H-M   'P 1'
#
loop_
_entity.id
_entity.type
_entity.pdbx_description
1 polymer ?
#
loop_
_entity_poly.entity_id
_entity_poly.type
_entity_poly.pdbx_seq_one_letter_code
_entity_poly.pdbx_strand_id
1 'polypeptide(L)'
;MRNRVLKRTVSALAAGSVALLAASSAYAGDILNFRVLKDGEPIGYEKVDITQTANGRTVEVETLTDVRVLFLQFHYDHQRTEQWHGNQLVSVKTTTNDDGTHYTYQANYQADCYDVAGKGVGKRNACDGAWPLTLWLEDVTAKSHLYSVINAEPYAVQ
;
A
#
# COMPACT_ATOMS: atom_id res chain seq x y z
N MET A 1 43.87 54.86 47.28
CA MET A 1 44.70 53.72 46.83
C MET A 1 43.87 52.43 46.92
N ARG A 2 43.82 51.66 45.82
CA ARG A 2 43.76 50.17 45.71
C ARG A 2 43.09 49.41 46.89
N ASN A 3 42.06 48.58 46.72
CA ASN A 3 41.96 47.48 45.76
C ASN A 3 40.53 46.92 45.67
N ARG A 4 40.17 46.46 44.47
CA ARG A 4 39.04 45.57 44.18
C ARG A 4 39.30 44.18 44.78
N VAL A 5 38.25 43.51 45.25
CA VAL A 5 38.18 42.04 45.29
C VAL A 5 36.86 41.62 44.66
N LEU A 6 36.96 41.01 43.47
CA LEU A 6 35.81 40.50 42.73
C LEU A 6 35.23 39.26 43.42
N LYS A 7 33.89 39.28 43.58
CA LYS A 7 33.07 38.12 43.86
C LYS A 7 33.26 37.08 42.74
N ARG A 8 33.60 35.84 43.10
CA ARG A 8 33.53 34.68 42.20
C ARG A 8 32.52 33.70 42.77
N THR A 9 31.27 33.85 42.35
CA THR A 9 30.26 32.81 42.43
C THR A 9 30.57 31.77 41.37
N VAL A 10 30.96 30.57 41.79
CA VAL A 10 31.05 29.41 40.89
C VAL A 10 29.62 28.86 40.76
N SER A 11 28.94 29.17 39.67
CA SER A 11 27.74 28.42 39.28
C SER A 11 28.21 27.20 38.49
N ALA A 12 28.09 26.02 39.09
CA ALA A 12 28.26 24.76 38.39
C ALA A 12 27.08 24.56 37.44
N LEU A 13 27.32 24.67 36.13
CA LEU A 13 26.37 24.20 35.12
C LEU A 13 26.44 22.67 35.09
N ALA A 14 25.45 22.00 35.70
CA ALA A 14 25.19 20.60 35.44
C ALA A 14 24.53 20.48 34.05
N ALA A 15 25.32 20.15 33.03
CA ALA A 15 24.80 19.78 31.72
C ALA A 15 24.16 18.39 31.83
N GLY A 16 22.84 18.36 32.01
CA GLY A 16 22.07 17.12 31.95
C GLY A 16 21.93 16.66 30.51
N SER A 17 22.67 15.61 30.13
CA SER A 17 22.47 14.90 28.87
C SER A 17 21.14 14.14 28.95
N VAL A 18 20.08 14.69 28.34
CA VAL A 18 18.83 13.97 28.12
C VAL A 18 19.08 12.96 27.01
N ALA A 19 19.27 11.69 27.37
CA ALA A 19 19.24 10.60 26.41
C ALA A 19 17.80 10.47 25.89
N LEU A 20 17.57 10.93 24.66
CA LEU A 20 16.34 10.65 23.92
C LEU A 20 16.31 9.14 23.62
N LEU A 21 15.60 8.38 24.44
CA LEU A 21 15.17 7.04 24.11
C LEU A 21 14.23 7.15 22.90
N ALA A 22 14.73 6.86 21.71
CA ALA A 22 13.88 6.63 20.54
C ALA A 22 13.02 5.40 20.84
N ALA A 23 11.79 5.62 21.27
CA ALA A 23 10.81 4.56 21.39
C ALA A 23 10.52 4.05 19.97
N SER A 24 11.02 2.85 19.65
CA SER A 24 10.59 2.12 18.47
C SER A 24 9.09 1.88 18.64
N SER A 25 8.27 2.70 17.98
CA SER A 25 6.83 2.48 17.95
C SER A 25 6.64 1.16 17.20
N ALA A 26 6.20 0.12 17.91
CA ALA A 26 5.72 -1.09 17.27
C ALA A 26 4.50 -0.68 16.45
N TYR A 27 4.71 -0.59 15.14
CA TYR A 27 3.69 -0.33 14.15
C TYR A 27 2.69 -1.48 14.17
N ALA A 28 1.54 -1.27 14.81
CA ALA A 28 0.44 -2.24 14.75
C ALA A 28 -0.03 -2.33 13.29
N GLY A 29 -0.10 -3.54 12.76
CA GLY A 29 -0.72 -3.79 11.46
C GLY A 29 -2.25 -3.85 11.62
N ASP A 30 -2.96 -3.45 10.57
CA ASP A 30 -4.40 -3.57 10.47
C ASP A 30 -4.75 -4.66 9.46
N ILE A 31 -5.75 -5.50 9.77
CA ILE A 31 -6.24 -6.52 8.84
C ILE A 31 -7.72 -6.25 8.55
N LEU A 32 -8.04 -6.06 7.27
CA LEU A 32 -9.41 -5.97 6.78
C LEU A 32 -9.79 -7.31 6.13
N ASN A 33 -10.92 -7.88 6.55
CA ASN A 33 -11.44 -9.13 6.00
C ASN A 33 -12.80 -8.87 5.34
N PHE A 34 -12.89 -9.18 4.06
CA PHE A 34 -14.09 -9.06 3.26
C PHE A 34 -14.54 -10.43 2.79
N ARG A 35 -15.87 -10.62 2.74
CA ARG A 35 -16.49 -11.82 2.19
C ARG A 35 -17.11 -11.47 0.85
N VAL A 36 -16.78 -12.23 -0.18
CA VAL A 36 -17.41 -12.09 -1.49
C VAL A 36 -18.70 -12.91 -1.48
N LEU A 37 -19.82 -12.26 -1.77
CA LEU A 37 -21.14 -12.86 -1.77
C LEU A 37 -21.72 -12.87 -3.20
N LYS A 38 -22.42 -13.96 -3.54
CA LYS A 38 -23.31 -14.01 -4.69
C LYS A 38 -24.68 -14.45 -4.21
N ASP A 39 -25.70 -13.63 -4.46
CA ASP A 39 -27.08 -13.87 -4.01
C ASP A 39 -27.18 -14.15 -2.49
N GLY A 40 -26.31 -13.51 -1.70
CA GLY A 40 -26.22 -13.68 -0.24
C GLY A 40 -25.34 -14.84 0.23
N GLU A 41 -24.94 -15.74 -0.66
CA GLU A 41 -24.10 -16.89 -0.34
C GLU A 41 -22.60 -16.57 -0.48
N PRO A 42 -21.74 -17.01 0.45
CA PRO A 42 -20.30 -16.84 0.33
C PRO A 42 -19.73 -17.64 -0.83
N ILE A 43 -18.99 -16.95 -1.70
CA ILE A 43 -18.28 -17.55 -2.84
C ILE A 43 -16.77 -17.31 -2.80
N GLY A 44 -16.30 -16.51 -1.84
CA GLY A 44 -14.92 -16.11 -1.76
C GLY A 44 -14.64 -15.11 -0.65
N TYR A 45 -13.44 -14.55 -0.66
CA TYR A 45 -12.99 -13.54 0.27
C TYR A 45 -11.96 -12.61 -0.36
N GLU A 46 -11.75 -11.47 0.30
CA GLU A 46 -10.57 -10.62 0.14
C GLU A 46 -10.01 -10.31 1.53
N LYS A 47 -8.71 -10.48 1.71
CA LYS A 47 -7.97 -10.13 2.92
C LYS A 47 -6.97 -9.04 2.57
N VAL A 48 -6.98 -7.95 3.33
CA VAL A 48 -6.02 -6.84 3.20
C VAL A 48 -5.22 -6.77 4.50
N ASP A 49 -3.91 -7.00 4.42
CA ASP A 49 -2.97 -6.90 5.52
C ASP A 49 -2.15 -5.61 5.35
N ILE A 50 -2.34 -4.65 6.25
CA ILE A 50 -1.72 -3.32 6.20
C ILE A 50 -0.66 -3.27 7.29
N THR A 51 0.60 -3.36 6.89
CA THR A 51 1.74 -3.27 7.81
C THR A 51 2.35 -1.86 7.73
N GLN A 52 2.32 -1.10 8.82
CA GLN A 52 3.00 0.21 8.85
C GLN A 52 4.52 0.02 8.85
N THR A 53 5.22 0.90 8.16
CA THR A 53 6.68 0.94 8.07
C THR A 53 7.18 2.28 8.59
N ALA A 54 8.51 2.47 8.68
CA ALA A 54 9.10 3.71 9.16
C ALA A 54 8.66 4.96 8.36
N ASN A 55 8.36 4.79 7.07
CA ASN A 55 8.07 5.90 6.14
C ASN A 55 6.70 5.78 5.46
N GLY A 56 5.85 4.83 5.85
CA GLY A 56 4.58 4.59 5.15
C GLY A 56 4.01 3.23 5.49
N ARG A 57 3.63 2.43 4.49
CA ARG A 57 2.97 1.14 4.70
C ARG A 57 3.22 0.17 3.54
N THR A 58 3.27 -1.11 3.88
CA THR A 58 3.16 -2.22 2.93
C THR A 58 1.74 -2.76 3.04
N VAL A 59 1.09 -2.98 1.90
CA VAL A 59 -0.24 -3.60 1.86
C VAL A 59 -0.19 -4.87 1.05
N GLU A 60 -0.54 -5.98 1.67
CA GLU A 60 -0.68 -7.28 1.00
C GLU A 60 -2.16 -7.62 0.91
N VAL A 61 -2.61 -7.92 -0.31
CA VAL A 61 -3.99 -8.29 -0.59
C VAL A 61 -4.02 -9.68 -1.18
N GLU A 62 -4.90 -10.52 -0.64
CA GLU A 62 -5.19 -11.87 -1.12
C GLU A 62 -6.69 -11.97 -1.38
N THR A 63 -7.07 -12.35 -2.59
CA THR A 63 -8.46 -12.52 -2.99
C THR A 63 -8.63 -13.90 -3.61
N LEU A 64 -9.59 -14.66 -3.11
CA LEU A 64 -9.96 -15.96 -3.66
C LEU A 64 -11.47 -16.02 -3.87
N THR A 65 -11.90 -16.37 -5.06
CA THR A 65 -13.28 -16.74 -5.36
C THR A 65 -13.28 -18.09 -6.08
N ASP A 66 -14.02 -19.06 -5.56
CA ASP A 66 -14.10 -20.40 -6.15
C ASP A 66 -15.55 -20.86 -6.12
N VAL A 67 -16.14 -21.01 -7.30
CA VAL A 67 -17.55 -21.35 -7.48
C VAL A 67 -17.67 -22.51 -8.44
N ARG A 68 -18.48 -23.51 -8.04
CA ARG A 68 -18.90 -24.61 -8.90
C ARG A 68 -20.40 -24.82 -8.79
N VAL A 69 -21.15 -24.49 -9.85
CA VAL A 69 -22.60 -24.70 -9.94
C VAL A 69 -22.94 -25.32 -11.28
N LEU A 70 -23.48 -26.54 -11.27
CA LEU A 70 -23.78 -27.32 -12.48
C LEU A 70 -22.54 -27.43 -13.40
N PHE A 71 -22.58 -26.79 -14.56
CA PHE A 71 -21.51 -26.73 -15.56
C PHE A 71 -20.71 -25.42 -15.53
N LEU A 72 -21.04 -24.49 -14.61
CA LEU A 72 -20.29 -23.28 -14.38
C LEU A 72 -19.23 -23.54 -13.31
N GLN A 73 -17.97 -23.38 -13.70
CA GLN A 73 -16.83 -23.30 -12.79
C GLN A 73 -16.20 -21.93 -12.99
N PHE A 74 -15.92 -21.24 -11.89
CA PHE A 74 -15.19 -19.99 -11.88
C PHE A 74 -14.16 -20.04 -10.78
N HIS A 75 -12.92 -19.74 -11.11
CA HIS A 75 -11.83 -19.66 -10.16
C HIS A 75 -11.06 -18.35 -10.35
N TYR A 76 -11.00 -17.55 -9.30
CA TYR A 76 -10.21 -16.33 -9.27
C TYR A 76 -9.31 -16.36 -8.05
N ASP A 77 -8.00 -16.33 -8.28
CA ASP A 77 -6.96 -16.30 -7.26
C ASP A 77 -6.03 -15.12 -7.56
N HIS A 78 -5.98 -14.15 -6.65
CA HIS A 78 -5.27 -12.90 -6.84
C HIS A 78 -4.47 -12.54 -5.60
N GLN A 79 -3.20 -12.20 -5.82
CA GLN A 79 -2.35 -11.59 -4.81
C GLN A 79 -1.81 -10.27 -5.33
N ARG A 80 -1.77 -9.29 -4.44
CA ARG A 80 -1.21 -7.96 -4.71
C ARG A 80 -0.39 -7.48 -3.54
N THR A 81 0.78 -6.93 -3.82
CA THR A 81 1.58 -6.17 -2.85
C THR A 81 1.68 -4.73 -3.31
N GLU A 82 1.30 -3.80 -2.45
CA GLU A 82 1.45 -2.36 -2.66
C GLU A 82 2.47 -1.79 -1.67
N GLN A 83 3.34 -0.91 -2.17
CA GLN A 83 4.32 -0.20 -1.35
C GLN A 83 4.00 1.28 -1.35
N TRP A 84 3.88 1.85 -0.16
CA TRP A 84 3.50 3.25 0.04
C TRP A 84 4.52 4.00 0.88
N HIS A 85 4.84 5.23 0.47
CA HIS A 85 5.60 6.20 1.24
C HIS A 85 4.68 7.35 1.64
N GLY A 86 4.34 7.46 2.93
CA GLY A 86 3.24 8.29 3.39
C GLY A 86 1.95 7.91 2.65
N ASN A 87 1.41 8.85 1.87
CA ASN A 87 0.23 8.63 1.03
C ASN A 87 0.55 8.45 -0.46
N GLN A 88 1.84 8.34 -0.82
CA GLN A 88 2.27 8.14 -2.20
C GLN A 88 2.44 6.65 -2.47
N LEU A 89 1.72 6.13 -3.47
CA LEU A 89 1.94 4.80 -4.00
C LEU A 89 3.27 4.78 -4.76
N VAL A 90 4.14 3.84 -4.41
CA VAL A 90 5.50 3.72 -4.96
C VAL A 90 5.61 2.51 -5.88
N SER A 91 4.97 1.40 -5.52
CA SER A 91 4.97 0.21 -6.38
C SER A 91 3.77 -0.70 -6.13
N VAL A 92 3.41 -1.47 -7.16
CA VAL A 92 2.36 -2.49 -7.12
C VAL A 92 2.86 -3.74 -7.82
N LYS A 93 2.78 -4.89 -7.16
CA LYS A 93 3.09 -6.19 -7.75
C LYS A 93 1.87 -7.07 -7.69
N THR A 94 1.57 -7.81 -8.76
CA THR A 94 0.42 -8.71 -8.80
C THR A 94 0.76 -10.09 -9.35
N THR A 95 0.01 -11.08 -8.88
CA THR A 95 -0.16 -12.39 -9.50
C THR A 95 -1.64 -12.69 -9.52
N THR A 96 -2.18 -13.06 -10.68
CA THR A 96 -3.60 -13.39 -10.83
C THR A 96 -3.75 -14.64 -11.67
N ASN A 97 -4.61 -15.55 -11.24
CA ASN A 97 -5.20 -16.61 -12.03
C ASN A 97 -6.70 -16.31 -12.16
N ASP A 98 -7.10 -15.87 -13.35
CA ASP A 98 -8.49 -15.57 -13.68
C ASP A 98 -9.01 -16.67 -14.62
N ASP A 99 -9.66 -17.66 -14.02
CA ASP A 99 -10.24 -18.83 -14.67
C ASP A 99 -9.26 -19.60 -15.59
N GLY A 100 -8.03 -19.80 -15.10
CA GLY A 100 -6.93 -20.46 -15.82
C GLY A 100 -6.09 -19.51 -16.67
N THR A 101 -6.49 -18.25 -16.81
CA THR A 101 -5.70 -17.22 -17.49
C THR A 101 -4.81 -16.51 -16.48
N HIS A 102 -3.49 -16.59 -16.67
CA HIS A 102 -2.52 -16.04 -15.73
C HIS A 102 -2.02 -14.65 -16.13
N TYR A 103 -2.08 -13.72 -15.18
CA TYR A 103 -1.53 -12.38 -15.28
C TYR A 103 -0.50 -12.14 -14.18
N THR A 104 0.60 -11.48 -14.52
CA THR A 104 1.51 -10.91 -13.54
C THR A 104 1.93 -9.54 -14.00
N TYR A 105 1.98 -8.55 -13.10
CA TYR A 105 2.58 -7.27 -13.44
C TYR A 105 3.25 -6.59 -12.25
N GLN A 106 4.17 -5.69 -12.58
CA GLN A 106 4.75 -4.71 -11.68
C GLN A 106 4.44 -3.32 -12.23
N ALA A 107 3.97 -2.43 -11.35
CA ALA A 107 3.94 -0.99 -11.58
C ALA A 107 4.95 -0.30 -10.66
N ASN A 108 5.72 0.66 -11.17
CA ASN A 108 6.64 1.48 -10.38
C ASN A 108 6.31 2.95 -10.61
N TYR A 109 6.25 3.72 -9.53
CA TYR A 109 5.82 5.12 -9.55
C TYR A 109 6.97 6.07 -9.23
N GLN A 110 6.95 7.22 -9.90
CA GLN A 110 7.74 8.40 -9.61
C GLN A 110 6.79 9.60 -9.67
N ALA A 111 6.30 10.01 -8.50
CA ALA A 111 5.17 10.95 -8.39
C ALA A 111 3.96 10.45 -9.21
N ASP A 112 3.45 11.26 -10.14
CA ASP A 112 2.29 10.91 -10.97
C ASP A 112 2.66 10.08 -12.21
N CYS A 113 3.95 9.87 -12.45
CA CYS A 113 4.44 9.03 -13.54
C CYS A 113 4.64 7.59 -13.08
N TYR A 114 4.34 6.63 -13.95
CA TYR A 114 4.59 5.23 -13.67
C TYR A 114 4.83 4.41 -14.93
N ASP A 115 5.53 3.29 -14.76
CA ASP A 115 5.67 2.22 -15.74
C ASP A 115 4.94 0.96 -15.27
N VAL A 116 4.36 0.22 -16.22
CA VAL A 116 3.78 -1.11 -16.00
C VAL A 116 4.39 -2.11 -16.96
N ALA A 117 4.79 -3.26 -16.45
CA ALA A 117 5.24 -4.39 -17.26
C ALA A 117 4.96 -5.74 -16.58
N GLY A 118 4.82 -6.80 -17.38
CA GLY A 118 4.54 -8.13 -16.86
C GLY A 118 4.13 -9.14 -17.93
N LYS A 119 3.58 -10.28 -17.50
CA LYS A 119 3.05 -11.33 -18.39
C LYS A 119 1.54 -11.22 -18.49
N GLY A 120 1.00 -11.37 -19.69
CA GLY A 120 -0.44 -11.25 -19.96
C GLY A 120 -0.97 -9.82 -19.92
N VAL A 121 -0.09 -8.80 -19.77
CA VAL A 121 -0.47 -7.39 -19.65
C VAL A 121 0.19 -6.51 -20.72
N GLY A 122 -0.49 -5.41 -21.08
CA GLY A 122 0.09 -4.38 -21.93
C GLY A 122 1.16 -3.57 -21.20
N LYS A 123 2.28 -3.27 -21.87
CA LYS A 123 3.24 -2.30 -21.33
C LYS A 123 2.63 -0.90 -21.35
N ARG A 124 2.86 -0.13 -20.29
CA ARG A 124 2.42 1.27 -20.21
C ARG A 124 3.48 2.12 -19.55
N ASN A 125 3.62 3.34 -20.05
CA ASN A 125 4.35 4.42 -19.38
C ASN A 125 3.47 5.67 -19.51
N ALA A 126 3.09 6.26 -18.39
CA ALA A 126 2.17 7.39 -18.36
C ALA A 126 2.47 8.29 -17.17
N CYS A 127 1.96 9.53 -17.22
CA CYS A 127 2.06 10.54 -16.16
C CYS A 127 0.68 11.11 -15.82
N ASP A 128 -0.32 10.24 -15.76
CA ASP A 128 -1.73 10.58 -15.48
C ASP A 128 -2.12 10.33 -14.01
N GLY A 129 -1.15 9.95 -13.16
CA GLY A 129 -1.38 9.70 -11.74
C GLY A 129 -2.33 8.53 -11.47
N ALA A 130 -2.53 7.63 -12.44
CA ALA A 130 -3.48 6.53 -12.30
C ALA A 130 -3.08 5.58 -11.18
N TRP A 131 -4.05 5.09 -10.41
CA TRP A 131 -3.84 4.04 -9.40
C TRP A 131 -4.41 2.71 -9.86
N PRO A 132 -3.93 1.57 -9.31
CA PRO A 132 -4.73 0.36 -9.39
C PRO A 132 -6.09 0.64 -8.71
N LEU A 133 -7.15 -0.04 -9.14
CA LEU A 133 -8.45 0.02 -8.45
C LEU A 133 -8.35 -0.68 -7.08
N THR A 134 -7.72 0.01 -6.13
CA THR A 134 -7.44 -0.48 -4.79
C THR A 134 -8.55 -0.07 -3.84
N LEU A 135 -9.40 -1.03 -3.46
CA LEU A 135 -10.67 -0.74 -2.78
C LEU A 135 -10.55 -0.58 -1.26
N TRP A 136 -9.37 -0.86 -0.69
CA TRP A 136 -9.15 -0.74 0.74
C TRP A 136 -8.89 0.70 1.19
N LEU A 137 -8.51 1.59 0.26
CA LEU A 137 -8.19 2.99 0.52
C LEU A 137 -9.20 3.92 -0.15
N GLU A 138 -9.92 4.72 0.63
CA GLU A 138 -10.99 5.61 0.15
C GLU A 138 -10.50 6.63 -0.89
N ASP A 139 -9.25 7.10 -0.79
CA ASP A 139 -8.63 8.06 -1.71
C ASP A 139 -8.66 7.60 -3.19
N VAL A 140 -8.85 6.29 -3.45
CA VAL A 140 -9.04 5.75 -4.80
C VAL A 140 -10.23 6.41 -5.51
N THR A 141 -11.25 6.83 -4.76
CA THR A 141 -12.47 7.46 -5.28
C THR A 141 -12.24 8.87 -5.82
N ALA A 142 -11.14 9.52 -5.43
CA ALA A 142 -10.75 10.84 -5.93
C ALA A 142 -9.93 10.80 -7.23
N LYS A 143 -9.62 9.60 -7.74
CA LYS A 143 -8.82 9.43 -8.96
C LYS A 143 -9.67 9.52 -10.22
N SER A 144 -9.21 10.30 -11.19
CA SER A 144 -9.79 10.37 -12.54
C SER A 144 -9.27 9.28 -13.48
N HIS A 145 -8.11 8.69 -13.15
CA HIS A 145 -7.49 7.61 -13.92
C HIS A 145 -7.25 6.43 -12.98
N LEU A 146 -7.72 5.26 -13.40
CA LEU A 146 -7.50 4.01 -12.69
C LEU A 146 -7.05 2.93 -13.67
N TYR A 147 -6.64 1.78 -13.15
CA TYR A 147 -6.41 0.60 -13.96
C TYR A 147 -6.74 -0.69 -13.23
N SER A 148 -6.99 -1.73 -14.01
CA SER A 148 -7.33 -3.06 -13.54
C SER A 148 -6.26 -3.66 -12.64
N VAL A 149 -6.68 -4.19 -11.50
CA VAL A 149 -5.80 -4.98 -10.61
C VAL A 149 -5.40 -6.31 -11.23
N ILE A 150 -6.13 -6.78 -12.25
CA ILE A 150 -5.93 -8.07 -12.91
C ILE A 150 -4.89 -7.94 -14.02
N ASN A 151 -5.17 -7.10 -15.02
CA ASN A 151 -4.44 -7.06 -16.29
C ASN A 151 -3.82 -5.68 -16.61
N ALA A 152 -3.91 -4.73 -15.68
CA ALA A 152 -3.44 -3.36 -15.82
C ALA A 152 -4.06 -2.54 -16.97
N GLU A 153 -5.19 -2.96 -17.52
CA GLU A 153 -5.93 -2.16 -18.49
C GLU A 153 -6.44 -0.86 -17.85
N PRO A 154 -6.36 0.29 -18.56
CA PRO A 154 -6.83 1.57 -18.06
C PRO A 154 -8.35 1.59 -17.92
N TYR A 155 -8.83 2.24 -16.86
CA TYR A 155 -10.20 2.67 -16.71
C TYR A 155 -10.28 4.19 -16.84
N ALA A 156 -11.25 4.65 -17.62
CA ALA A 156 -11.67 6.05 -17.59
C ALA A 156 -12.78 6.18 -16.55
N VAL A 157 -12.56 7.00 -15.53
CA VAL A 157 -13.57 7.33 -14.52
C VAL A 157 -14.10 8.72 -14.85
N GLN A 158 -15.42 8.86 -15.00
CA GLN A 158 -16.11 10.12 -15.31
C GLN A 158 -16.74 10.72 -14.07
#